data_AF-A0A316PMV7-F1
#
_entry.id   AF-A0A316PMV7-F1
#
_cell.length_a   1.000
_cell.length_b   1.000
_cell.length_c   1.000
_cell.angle_alpha   90.00
_cell.angle_beta   90.00
_cell.angle_gamma   90.00
#
_symmetry.space_group_name_H-M   'P 1'
#
loop_
_entity.id
_entity.type
_entity.pdbx_description
1 polymer ?
#
loop_
_entity_poly.entity_id
_entity_poly.type
_entity_poly.pdbx_seq_one_letter_code
_entity_poly.pdbx_strand_id
1 'polypeptide(L)'
;MSAAWGTATPPFVEGRTGVILTDMLDTLERGQKLAELIRRPTGKKVKTILYMHSQSDHRGGAGTFAENEPKVAALRAQKSLGVLLKSNAPVFSN
;
A
#
# COMPACT_ATOMS: atom_id res chain seq x y z
N MET A 1 -9.74 -16.84 2.84
CA MET A 1 -8.85 -15.92 3.59
C MET A 1 -9.75 -14.98 4.39
N SER A 2 -9.52 -14.83 5.69
CA SER A 2 -10.55 -14.34 6.63
C SER A 2 -10.83 -12.84 6.48
N ALA A 3 -12.10 -12.45 6.63
CA ALA A 3 -12.58 -11.07 6.68
C ALA A 3 -11.95 -10.22 7.82
N ALA A 4 -11.11 -10.83 8.68
CA ALA A 4 -10.47 -10.18 9.82
C ALA A 4 -9.44 -9.11 9.42
N TRP A 5 -8.83 -9.21 8.22
CA TRP A 5 -7.74 -8.33 7.78
C TRP A 5 -8.14 -7.31 6.70
N GLY A 6 -9.39 -7.33 6.25
CA GLY A 6 -9.83 -6.53 5.10
C GLY A 6 -9.46 -7.18 3.76
N THR A 7 -9.54 -6.39 2.68
CA THR A 7 -9.31 -6.82 1.29
C THR A 7 -7.85 -6.73 0.86
N ALA A 8 -7.05 -5.91 1.55
CA ALA A 8 -5.65 -5.71 1.25
C ALA A 8 -4.75 -6.69 2.02
N THR A 9 -3.65 -7.12 1.38
CA THR A 9 -2.59 -7.92 2.02
C THR A 9 -1.28 -7.14 1.90
N PRO A 10 -0.85 -6.41 2.96
CA PRO A 10 0.29 -5.51 2.88
C PRO A 10 1.62 -6.25 3.07
N PRO A 11 2.43 -6.46 2.02
CA PRO A 11 3.74 -7.07 2.17
C PRO A 11 4.73 -6.07 2.79
N PHE A 12 5.74 -6.60 3.49
CA PHE A 12 6.85 -5.80 4.00
C PHE A 12 8.20 -6.46 3.69
N VAL A 13 9.24 -5.62 3.61
CA VAL A 13 10.62 -6.04 3.43
C VAL A 13 11.44 -5.54 4.62
N GLU A 14 12.12 -6.48 5.29
CA GLU A 14 13.07 -6.15 6.33
C GLU A 14 14.40 -5.67 5.73
N GLY A 15 14.76 -4.41 5.98
CA GLY A 15 16.06 -3.85 5.63
C GLY A 15 17.02 -3.86 6.82
N ARG A 16 18.27 -3.46 6.58
CA ARG A 16 19.31 -3.36 7.63
C ARG A 16 18.91 -2.40 8.76
N THR A 17 18.31 -1.25 8.43
CA THR A 17 18.06 -0.16 9.39
C THR A 17 16.59 0.14 9.63
N GLY A 18 15.67 -0.63 9.05
CA GLY A 18 14.23 -0.37 9.10
C GLY A 18 13.46 -1.26 8.14
N VAL A 19 12.13 -1.12 8.15
CA VAL A 19 11.21 -1.86 7.29
C VAL A 19 10.66 -0.95 6.18
N ILE A 20 10.50 -1.53 4.99
CA ILE A 20 9.69 -0.97 3.91
C ILE A 20 8.34 -1.69 3.95
N LEU A 21 7.26 -0.94 4.10
CA LEU A 21 5.90 -1.46 4.13
C LEU A 21 5.15 -1.02 2.87
N THR A 22 4.40 -1.95 2.25
CA THR A 22 3.50 -1.63 1.15
C THR A 22 2.07 -1.69 1.65
N ASP A 23 1.36 -0.55 1.60
CA ASP A 23 0.00 -0.36 2.09
C ASP A 23 -0.23 -0.67 3.59
N MET A 24 -1.36 -0.24 4.15
CA MET A 24 -1.57 -0.22 5.62
C MET A 24 -2.98 -0.61 6.08
N LEU A 25 -3.69 -1.43 5.31
CA LEU A 25 -5.07 -1.83 5.61
C LEU A 25 -6.03 -0.63 5.72
N ASP A 26 -7.29 -0.91 6.05
CA ASP A 26 -8.42 0.01 5.94
C ASP A 26 -8.79 0.71 7.26
N THR A 27 -8.19 0.34 8.41
CA THR A 27 -8.46 0.99 9.71
C THR A 27 -7.22 1.16 10.58
N LEU A 28 -7.27 2.13 11.51
CA LEU A 28 -6.21 2.36 12.50
C LEU A 28 -5.93 1.13 13.37
N GLU A 29 -6.97 0.46 13.86
CA GLU A 29 -6.85 -0.74 14.70
C GLU A 29 -6.11 -1.87 13.96
N ARG A 30 -6.42 -2.07 12.68
CA ARG A 30 -5.71 -3.04 11.84
C ARG A 30 -4.29 -2.61 11.54
N GLY A 31 -4.03 -1.32 11.35
CA GLY A 31 -2.69 -0.76 11.25
C GLY A 31 -1.83 -1.04 12.49
N GLN A 32 -2.40 -0.91 13.69
CA GLN A 32 -1.73 -1.22 14.96
C GLN A 32 -1.36 -2.70 15.06
N LYS A 33 -2.28 -3.61 14.73
CA LYS A 33 -2.02 -5.05 14.67
C LYS A 33 -0.93 -5.40 13.65
N LEU A 34 -0.95 -4.74 12.48
CA LEU A 34 0.09 -4.87 11.46
C LEU A 34 1.46 -4.42 11.98
N ALA A 35 1.53 -3.31 12.73
CA ALA A 35 2.78 -2.83 13.32
C ALA A 35 3.37 -3.85 14.32
N GLU A 36 2.54 -4.51 15.12
CA GLU A 36 2.97 -5.59 16.02
C GLU A 36 3.50 -6.81 15.25
N LEU A 37 2.80 -7.22 14.19
CA LEU A 37 3.22 -8.33 13.33
C LEU A 37 4.56 -8.08 12.63
N ILE A 38 4.84 -6.84 12.26
CA ILE A 38 6.12 -6.44 11.69
C ILE A 38 7.20 -6.36 12.78
N ARG A 39 6.87 -5.78 13.95
CA ARG A 39 7.84 -5.57 15.04
C ARG A 39 8.31 -6.89 15.64
N ARG A 40 7.41 -7.87 15.82
CA ARG A 40 7.73 -9.16 16.48
C ARG A 40 8.94 -9.89 15.85
N PRO A 41 9.00 -10.10 14.53
CA PRO A 41 10.15 -10.77 13.90
C PRO A 41 11.33 -9.82 13.63
N THR A 42 11.10 -8.52 13.38
CA THR A 42 12.16 -7.62 12.90
C THR A 42 12.82 -6.77 13.99
N GLY A 43 12.09 -6.46 15.08
CA GLY A 43 12.47 -5.45 16.06
C GLY A 43 12.57 -4.02 15.52
N LYS A 44 12.21 -3.79 14.25
CA LYS A 44 12.54 -2.56 13.50
C LYS A 44 11.32 -1.64 13.32
N LYS A 45 11.60 -0.34 13.18
CA LYS A 45 10.59 0.65 12.78
C LYS A 45 10.33 0.59 11.28
N VAL A 46 9.10 0.87 10.87
CA VAL A 46 8.75 1.13 9.47
C VAL A 46 9.30 2.51 9.11
N LYS A 47 10.23 2.57 8.15
CA LYS A 47 10.89 3.80 7.71
C LYS A 47 10.47 4.26 6.33
N THR A 48 9.83 3.38 5.56
CA THR A 48 9.32 3.69 4.22
C THR A 48 7.94 3.06 4.06
N ILE A 49 7.01 3.81 3.48
CA ILE A 49 5.68 3.36 3.10
C ILE A 49 5.53 3.57 1.59
N LEU A 50 5.12 2.51 0.90
CA LEU A 50 4.75 2.52 -0.51
C LEU A 50 3.25 2.32 -0.64
N TYR A 51 2.56 3.28 -1.27
CA TYR A 51 1.16 3.13 -1.63
C TYR A 51 1.00 2.61 -3.05
N MET A 52 0.27 1.51 -3.21
CA MET A 52 -0.01 0.92 -4.52
C MET A 52 -1.08 1.69 -5.28
N HIS A 53 -2.17 2.07 -4.61
CA HIS A 53 -3.21 2.94 -5.15
C HIS A 53 -3.95 3.69 -4.04
N SER A 54 -4.88 4.57 -4.43
CA SER A 54 -5.46 5.57 -3.53
C SER A 54 -6.74 5.13 -2.79
N GLN A 55 -7.17 3.87 -2.90
CA GLN A 55 -8.38 3.42 -2.18
C GLN A 55 -8.13 3.34 -0.68
N SER A 56 -9.20 3.45 0.11
CA SER A 56 -9.11 3.56 1.58
C SER A 56 -8.52 2.32 2.24
N ASP A 57 -8.67 1.15 1.62
CA ASP A 57 -8.15 -0.12 2.11
C ASP A 57 -6.63 -0.26 2.06
N HIS A 58 -5.96 0.72 1.46
CA HIS A 58 -4.50 0.81 1.41
C HIS A 58 -3.94 1.87 2.35
N ARG A 59 -4.78 2.78 2.86
CA ARG A 59 -4.37 4.00 3.56
C ARG A 59 -4.97 4.14 4.97
N GLY A 60 -6.00 3.39 5.30
CA GLY A 60 -6.76 3.57 6.54
C GLY A 60 -5.94 3.36 7.83
N GLY A 61 -4.93 2.49 7.81
CA GLY A 61 -4.03 2.29 8.95
C GLY A 61 -2.81 3.23 9.01
N ALA A 62 -2.70 4.23 8.13
CA ALA A 62 -1.51 5.08 8.05
C ALA A 62 -1.16 5.82 9.35
N GLY A 63 -2.18 6.17 10.15
CA GLY A 63 -1.99 6.87 11.42
C GLY A 63 -1.10 6.12 12.42
N THR A 64 -1.05 4.78 12.36
CA THR A 64 -0.20 3.95 13.24
C THR A 64 1.28 4.29 13.12
N PHE A 65 1.73 4.72 11.94
CA PHE A 65 3.15 4.88 11.65
C PHE A 65 3.60 6.34 11.65
N ALA A 66 2.73 7.29 12.01
CA ALA A 66 3.02 8.72 11.95
C ALA A 66 4.26 9.12 12.75
N GLU A 67 4.42 8.59 13.97
CA GLU A 67 5.58 8.85 14.85
C GLU A 67 6.91 8.29 14.31
N ASN A 68 6.87 7.41 13.31
CA ASN A 68 8.11 6.91 12.69
C ASN A 68 8.67 7.88 11.64
N GLU A 69 7.94 8.94 11.29
CA GLU A 69 8.26 9.88 10.21
C GLU A 69 8.71 9.16 8.92
N PRO A 70 7.91 8.21 8.41
CA PRO A 70 8.31 7.37 7.31
C PRO A 70 8.45 8.18 6.02
N LYS A 71 9.40 7.80 5.17
CA LYS A 71 9.41 8.24 3.77
C LYS A 71 8.18 7.66 3.07
N VAL A 72 7.34 8.51 2.52
CA VAL A 72 6.11 8.08 1.83
C VAL A 72 6.29 8.27 0.33
N ALA A 73 6.05 7.21 -0.44
CA ALA A 73 5.93 7.29 -1.89
C ALA A 73 4.64 6.59 -2.34
N ALA A 74 4.06 7.06 -3.44
CA ALA A 74 2.90 6.45 -4.06
C ALA A 74 3.22 6.15 -5.52
N LEU A 75 2.77 5.01 -6.01
CA LEU A 75 2.85 4.72 -7.44
C LEU A 75 1.87 5.63 -8.18
N ARG A 76 2.42 6.44 -9.07
CA ARG A 76 1.61 7.17 -10.04
C ARG A 76 1.22 6.20 -11.13
N ALA A 77 -0.08 5.96 -11.31
CA ALA A 77 -0.57 5.22 -12.46
C ALA A 77 0.02 5.83 -13.74
N GLN A 78 0.79 5.04 -14.48
CA GLN A 78 1.15 5.41 -15.85
C GLN A 78 -0.15 5.31 -16.67
N LYS A 79 -0.56 6.42 -17.31
CA LYS A 79 -1.70 6.39 -18.24
C LYS A 79 -1.32 5.53 -19.44
N SER A 80 -1.52 4.21 -19.37
CA SER A 80 -1.32 3.33 -20.52
C SER A 80 -2.65 2.85 -21.11
N LEU A 81 -3.73 2.69 -20.34
CA LEU A 81 -4.94 2.10 -20.91
C LEU A 81 -5.75 3.05 -21.81
N GLY A 82 -5.92 4.32 -21.43
CA GLY A 82 -6.66 5.30 -22.25
C GLY A 82 -5.95 5.70 -23.55
N VAL A 83 -4.62 5.52 -23.61
CA VAL A 83 -3.82 5.71 -24.84
C VAL A 83 -3.92 4.46 -25.72
N LEU A 84 -3.86 3.26 -25.13
CA LEU A 84 -3.99 1.98 -25.83
C LEU A 84 -5.41 1.73 -26.38
N LEU A 85 -6.45 2.17 -25.66
CA LEU A 85 -7.85 2.02 -26.08
C LEU A 85 -8.21 3.00 -27.20
N LYS A 86 -7.61 4.20 -27.24
CA LYS A 86 -7.82 5.16 -28.33
C LYS A 86 -7.11 4.75 -29.62
N SER A 87 -6.02 3.99 -29.55
CA SER A 87 -5.34 3.45 -30.74
C SER A 87 -6.05 2.23 -31.36
N ASN A 88 -6.97 1.59 -30.62
CA ASN A 88 -7.66 0.35 -31.04
C ASN A 88 -9.19 0.49 -31.10
N ALA A 89 -9.73 1.72 -31.06
CA ALA A 89 -11.17 1.90 -31.25
C ALA A 89 -11.53 1.45 -32.68
N PRO A 90 -12.49 0.51 -32.88
CA PRO A 90 -12.93 0.14 -34.20
C PRO A 90 -13.49 1.38 -34.90
N VAL A 91 -12.89 1.75 -36.03
CA VAL A 91 -13.48 2.71 -36.95
C VAL A 91 -14.64 2.00 -37.61
N PHE A 92 -15.85 2.24 -37.12
CA PHE A 92 -17.05 1.88 -37.86
C PHE A 92 -17.17 2.86 -39.02
N SER A 93 -16.83 2.41 -40.23
CA SER A 93 -17.16 3.13 -41.45
C SER A 93 -18.66 3.02 -41.70
N ASN A 94 -19.32 4.15 -41.94
CA ASN A 94 -20.70 4.22 -42.43
C ASN A 94 -20.88 3.52 -43.77
#